data_AF-A0A8C5JF93-F1
#
_entry.id   AF-A0A8C5JF93-F1
#
_cell.length_a   1.000
_cell.length_b   1.000
_cell.length_c   1.000
_cell.angle_alpha   90.00
_cell.angle_beta   90.00
_cell.angle_gamma   90.00
#
_symmetry.space_group_name_H-M   'P 1'
#
loop_
_entity.id
_entity.type
_entity.pdbx_description
1 polymer ?
#
loop_
_entity_poly.entity_id
_entity_poly.type
_entity_poly.pdbx_seq_one_letter_code
_entity_poly.pdbx_strand_id
1 'polypeptide(L)'
;MAAVVQNVVKLLGEQYYRDAMEQCHSYNARLCAERSVRLPFLDSQTGVAQSNCYIWMEKRHRGPGLAAGQLYSYPARRWRKKRRAHPPEDPRRRGCSPVYPRFI
;
A
#
# COMPACT_ATOMS: atom_id res chain seq x y z
N MET A 1 -37.67 36.37 -15.67
CA MET A 1 -38.10 34.96 -15.86
C MET A 1 -36.95 34.09 -16.37
N ALA A 2 -36.44 34.30 -17.60
CA ALA A 2 -35.42 33.42 -18.20
C ALA A 2 -34.10 33.28 -17.40
N ALA A 3 -33.57 34.38 -16.84
CA ALA A 3 -32.32 34.34 -16.06
C ALA A 3 -32.46 33.56 -14.73
N VAL A 4 -33.65 33.59 -14.10
CA VAL A 4 -33.92 32.86 -12.86
C VAL A 4 -33.97 31.36 -13.13
N VAL A 5 -34.59 30.95 -14.23
CA VAL A 5 -34.64 29.54 -14.66
C VAL A 5 -33.25 29.00 -14.96
N GLN A 6 -32.38 29.77 -15.63
CA GLN A 6 -31.00 29.34 -15.88
C GLN A 6 -30.17 29.18 -14.60
N ASN A 7 -30.38 30.07 -13.61
CA ASN A 7 -29.69 29.97 -12.32
C ASN A 7 -30.15 28.75 -11.52
N VAL A 8 -31.44 28.41 -11.56
CA VAL A 8 -31.98 27.19 -10.93
C VAL A 8 -31.40 25.94 -11.58
N VAL A 9 -31.34 25.87 -12.92
CA VAL A 9 -30.75 24.72 -13.63
C VAL A 9 -29.26 24.54 -13.31
N LYS A 10 -28.49 25.63 -13.20
CA LYS A 10 -27.08 25.57 -12.77
C LYS A 10 -26.93 25.06 -11.34
N LEU A 11 -27.74 25.56 -10.41
CA LEU A 11 -27.75 25.11 -9.01
C LEU A 11 -28.07 23.62 -8.90
N LEU A 12 -29.05 23.13 -9.66
CA LEU A 12 -29.40 21.71 -9.70
C LEU A 12 -28.27 20.86 -10.30
N GLY A 13 -27.58 21.35 -11.33
CA GLY A 13 -26.42 20.67 -11.92
C GLY A 13 -25.21 20.63 -10.98
N GLU A 14 -24.93 21.71 -10.26
CA GLU A 14 -23.88 21.77 -9.24
C GLU A 14 -24.18 20.84 -8.07
N GLN A 15 -25.43 20.77 -7.63
CA GLN A 15 -25.88 19.84 -6.59
C GLN A 15 -25.73 18.38 -7.04
N TYR A 16 -26.15 18.05 -8.25
CA TYR A 16 -25.96 16.71 -8.82
C TYR A 16 -24.48 16.31 -8.94
N TYR A 17 -23.63 17.22 -9.41
CA TYR A 17 -22.19 16.95 -9.50
C TYR A 17 -21.56 16.73 -8.13
N ARG A 18 -21.98 17.52 -7.13
CA ARG A 18 -21.53 17.37 -5.75
C ARG A 18 -21.94 16.02 -5.17
N ASP A 19 -23.20 15.61 -5.34
CA ASP A 19 -23.70 14.32 -4.90
C ASP A 19 -22.94 13.16 -5.58
N ALA A 20 -22.64 13.29 -6.88
CA ALA A 20 -21.85 12.31 -7.62
C ALA A 20 -20.40 12.20 -7.08
N MET A 21 -19.78 13.32 -6.73
CA MET A 21 -18.45 13.36 -6.11
C MET A 21 -18.46 12.72 -4.71
N GLU A 22 -19.49 12.98 -3.91
CA GLU A 22 -19.66 12.38 -2.58
C GLU A 22 -19.89 10.87 -2.66
N GLN A 23 -20.66 10.41 -3.65
CA GLN A 23 -20.84 8.98 -3.92
C GLN A 23 -19.53 8.33 -4.37
N CYS A 24 -18.76 8.98 -5.25
CA CYS A 24 -17.42 8.53 -5.65
C CYS A 24 -16.47 8.41 -4.45
N HIS A 25 -16.47 9.40 -3.56
CA HIS A 25 -15.67 9.39 -2.35
C HIS A 25 -16.06 8.24 -1.42
N SER A 26 -17.35 8.06 -1.19
CA SER A 26 -17.90 6.98 -0.36
C SER A 26 -17.56 5.59 -0.91
N TYR A 27 -17.64 5.43 -2.24
CA TYR A 27 -17.21 4.21 -2.91
C TYR A 27 -15.72 3.94 -2.72
N ASN A 28 -14.87 4.95 -2.90
CA ASN A 28 -13.42 4.81 -2.71
C ASN A 28 -13.07 4.45 -1.25
N ALA A 29 -13.76 5.03 -0.27
CA ALA A 29 -13.59 4.69 1.14
C ALA A 29 -13.92 3.22 1.40
N ARG A 30 -15.05 2.72 0.88
CA ARG A 30 -15.43 1.30 0.96
C ARG A 30 -14.40 0.40 0.30
N LEU A 31 -13.93 0.75 -0.89
CA LEU A 31 -12.89 0.01 -1.62
C LEU A 31 -11.60 -0.11 -0.80
N CYS A 32 -11.17 0.98 -0.15
CA CYS A 32 -9.98 0.98 0.70
C CYS A 32 -10.15 0.09 1.94
N ALA A 33 -11.33 0.11 2.56
CA ALA A 33 -11.65 -0.75 3.70
C ALA A 33 -11.67 -2.23 3.31
N GLU A 34 -12.31 -2.59 2.20
CA GLU A 34 -12.31 -3.97 1.72
C GLU A 34 -10.89 -4.45 1.36
N ARG A 35 -10.08 -3.58 0.75
CA ARG A 35 -8.68 -3.88 0.43
C ARG A 35 -7.85 -4.14 1.69
N SER A 36 -8.03 -3.36 2.75
CA SER A 36 -7.26 -3.53 3.99
C SER A 36 -7.63 -4.80 4.72
N VAL A 37 -8.92 -5.19 4.72
CA VAL A 37 -9.42 -6.42 5.36
C VAL A 37 -8.92 -7.67 4.66
N ARG A 38 -8.71 -7.64 3.34
CA ARG A 38 -8.24 -8.81 2.57
C ARG A 38 -6.72 -9.03 2.61
N LEU A 39 -5.95 -8.10 3.15
CA LEU A 39 -4.49 -8.25 3.27
C LEU A 39 -4.13 -9.01 4.56
N PRO A 40 -3.09 -9.87 4.53
CA PRO A 40 -2.23 -10.20 3.38
C PRO A 40 -2.87 -11.20 2.41
N PHE A 41 -2.53 -11.09 1.12
CA PHE A 41 -2.97 -12.04 0.08
C PHE A 41 -2.09 -13.29 0.10
N LEU A 42 -2.68 -14.48 0.17
CA LEU A 42 -1.94 -15.74 0.17
C LEU A 42 -1.84 -16.29 -1.26
N ASP A 43 -0.64 -16.23 -1.84
CA ASP A 43 -0.37 -16.78 -3.17
C ASP A 43 -0.09 -18.29 -3.09
N SER A 44 -0.90 -19.09 -3.78
CA SER A 44 -0.84 -20.55 -3.75
C SER A 44 0.36 -21.14 -4.49
N GLN A 45 0.89 -20.45 -5.50
CA GLN A 45 2.01 -20.97 -6.29
C GLN A 45 3.36 -20.74 -5.60
N THR A 46 3.52 -19.57 -4.96
CA THR A 46 4.78 -19.20 -4.30
C THR A 46 4.78 -19.44 -2.79
N GLY A 47 3.61 -19.61 -2.18
CA GLY A 47 3.46 -19.71 -0.72
C GLY A 47 3.73 -18.39 0.01
N VAL A 48 3.82 -17.26 -0.71
CA VAL A 48 4.12 -15.95 -0.13
C VAL A 48 2.83 -15.27 0.32
N ALA A 49 2.80 -14.79 1.57
CA ALA A 49 1.78 -13.87 2.06
C ALA A 49 2.10 -12.45 1.59
N GLN A 50 1.58 -12.07 0.43
CA GLN A 50 1.83 -10.81 -0.24
C GLN A 50 1.13 -9.64 0.45
N SER A 51 1.83 -8.50 0.45
CA SER A 51 1.33 -7.21 0.94
C SER A 51 1.74 -6.11 -0.05
N ASN A 52 1.49 -4.84 0.27
CA ASN A 52 1.96 -3.73 -0.56
C ASN A 52 3.48 -3.83 -0.80
N CYS A 53 3.89 -3.80 -2.06
CA CYS A 53 5.28 -3.84 -2.48
C CYS A 53 5.70 -2.51 -3.14
N TYR A 54 7.01 -2.28 -3.21
CA TYR A 54 7.60 -1.06 -3.80
C TYR A 54 8.53 -1.40 -4.97
N ILE A 55 8.30 -2.54 -5.62
CA ILE A 55 9.12 -3.03 -6.74
C ILE A 55 8.86 -2.24 -8.03
N TRP A 56 7.66 -1.69 -8.17
CA TRP A 56 7.23 -0.94 -9.34
C TRP A 56 7.71 0.50 -9.25
N MET A 57 8.78 0.82 -9.98
CA MET A 57 9.36 2.16 -10.07
C MET A 57 9.07 2.80 -11.43
N GLU A 58 8.73 4.08 -11.44
CA GLU A 58 8.51 4.85 -12.67
C GLU A 58 9.82 5.35 -13.28
N LYS A 59 9.79 5.71 -14.58
CA LYS A 59 10.96 6.26 -15.29
C LYS A 59 11.50 7.54 -14.64
N ARG A 60 10.64 8.38 -14.05
CA ARG A 60 11.04 9.59 -13.33
C ARG A 60 11.84 9.31 -12.04
N HIS A 61 11.75 8.10 -11.49
CA HIS A 61 12.54 7.68 -10.33
C HIS A 61 13.92 7.14 -10.72
N ARG A 62 14.21 6.99 -12.01
CA ARG A 62 15.50 6.50 -12.50
C ARG A 62 16.55 7.59 -12.38
N GLY A 63 17.49 7.41 -11.46
CA GLY A 63 18.67 8.26 -11.30
C GLY A 63 19.90 7.71 -12.02
N PRO A 64 20.99 8.49 -12.09
CA PRO A 64 22.30 7.99 -12.55
C PRO A 64 22.82 6.89 -11.62
N GLY A 65 23.70 6.01 -12.11
CA GLY A 65 24.38 5.05 -11.26
C GLY A 65 25.19 5.70 -10.14
N LEU A 66 25.22 5.09 -8.96
CA LEU A 66 25.95 5.61 -7.78
C LEU A 66 27.32 4.94 -7.61
N ALA A 67 27.46 3.69 -8.08
CA ALA A 67 28.70 2.93 -8.05
C ALA A 67 29.30 2.76 -9.45
N ALA A 68 30.60 2.50 -9.53
CA ALA A 68 31.29 2.22 -10.78
C ALA A 68 30.63 1.04 -11.51
N GLY A 69 30.37 1.20 -12.82
CA GLY A 69 29.69 0.19 -13.65
C GLY A 69 28.16 0.16 -13.53
N GLN A 70 27.55 0.96 -12.65
CA GLN A 70 26.09 1.04 -12.54
C GLN A 70 25.52 1.99 -13.59
N LEU A 71 24.56 1.53 -14.40
CA LEU A 71 23.89 2.40 -15.39
C LEU A 71 22.85 3.31 -14.72
N TYR A 72 22.06 2.77 -13.80
CA TYR A 72 20.97 3.48 -13.15
C TYR A 72 20.84 3.13 -11.68
N SER A 73 20.37 4.08 -10.88
CA SER A 73 19.94 3.86 -9.49
C SER A 73 18.48 4.23 -9.30
N TYR A 74 17.84 3.67 -8.28
CA TYR A 74 16.46 4.00 -7.88
C TYR A 74 16.43 4.34 -6.39
N PRO A 75 15.44 5.12 -5.92
CA PRO A 75 15.31 5.50 -4.52
C PRO A 75 15.24 4.28 -3.59
N ALA A 76 16.19 4.19 -2.66
CA ALA A 76 16.19 3.14 -1.65
C ALA A 76 15.23 3.49 -0.50
N ARG A 77 14.46 2.50 -0.03
CA ARG A 77 13.58 2.66 1.12
C ARG A 77 14.33 2.39 2.42
N ARG A 78 14.33 3.36 3.34
CA ARG A 78 14.91 3.17 4.67
C ARG A 78 14.13 2.12 5.44
N TRP A 79 14.85 1.22 6.11
CA TRP A 79 14.27 0.17 6.94
C TRP A 79 15.10 0.01 8.22
N ARG A 80 14.48 -0.54 9.27
CA ARG A 80 15.15 -0.83 10.54
C ARG A 80 14.65 -2.15 11.09
N LYS A 81 15.57 -3.07 11.38
CA LYS A 81 15.24 -4.33 12.06
C LYS A 81 14.83 -4.04 13.51
N LYS A 82 13.68 -4.55 13.94
CA LYS A 82 13.26 -4.48 15.36
C LYS A 82 14.18 -5.37 16.19
N ARG A 83 14.71 -4.85 17.31
CA ARG A 83 15.49 -5.65 18.27
C ARG A 83 14.55 -6.66 18.92
N ARG A 84 14.89 -7.96 18.89
CA ARG A 84 14.11 -8.98 19.60
C ARG A 84 14.30 -8.75 21.10
N ALA A 85 13.22 -8.63 21.86
CA ALA A 85 13.31 -8.92 23.29
C ALA A 85 13.63 -10.42 23.39
N HIS A 86 14.69 -10.79 24.10
CA HIS A 86 14.90 -12.20 24.40
C HIS A 86 13.63 -12.72 25.09
N PRO A 87 13.01 -13.81 24.60
CA PRO A 87 12.04 -14.50 25.44
C PRO A 87 12.77 -14.92 26.72
N PRO A 88 12.13 -14.89 27.91
CA PRO A 88 12.69 -15.55 29.07
C PRO A 88 13.00 -16.99 28.68
N GLU A 89 14.23 -17.45 28.88
CA GLU A 89 14.59 -18.82 28.57
C GLU A 89 13.72 -19.75 29.41
N ASP A 90 12.87 -20.55 28.76
CA ASP A 90 12.20 -21.67 29.40
C ASP A 90 13.26 -22.79 29.56
N PRO A 91 13.67 -23.17 30.78
CA PRO A 91 14.76 -24.14 31.01
C PRO A 91 14.52 -25.51 30.37
N ARG A 92 13.28 -25.78 29.93
CA ARG A 92 12.81 -27.01 29.29
C ARG A 92 13.08 -27.10 27.78
N ARG A 93 13.51 -26.02 27.12
CA ARG A 93 13.71 -25.98 25.65
C ARG A 93 15.17 -26.11 25.19
N ARG A 94 15.99 -26.86 25.91
CA ARG A 94 17.42 -27.11 25.57
C ARG A 94 17.68 -28.07 24.39
N GLY A 95 16.72 -28.31 23.51
CA GLY A 95 16.86 -29.35 22.48
C GLY A 95 16.34 -29.04 21.07
N CYS A 96 15.62 -27.94 20.86
CA CYS A 96 15.07 -27.63 19.54
C CYS A 96 15.76 -26.41 18.96
N SER A 97 16.65 -26.65 18.00
CA SER A 97 17.27 -25.60 17.19
C SER A 97 16.20 -24.75 16.52
N PRO A 98 16.23 -23.41 16.64
CA PRO A 98 15.23 -22.56 16.01
C PRO A 98 15.41 -22.59 14.49
N VAL A 99 14.50 -23.28 13.80
CA VAL A 99 14.31 -23.11 12.35
C VAL A 99 13.79 -21.69 12.15
N TYR A 100 14.68 -20.75 11.86
CA TYR A 100 14.27 -19.42 11.47
C TYR A 100 13.61 -19.52 10.08
N PRO A 101 12.37 -19.02 9.89
CA PRO A 101 11.84 -18.86 8.55
C PRO A 101 12.74 -17.88 7.79
N ARG A 102 13.30 -18.32 6.66
CA ARG A 102 13.94 -17.43 5.69
C ARG A 102 12.83 -16.58 5.09
N PHE A 103 12.70 -15.35 5.57
CA PHE A 103 11.98 -14.31 4.85
C PHE A 103 12.87 -13.85 3.69
N ILE A 104 12.40 -14.06 2.45
CA ILE A 104 12.87 -13.34 1.26
C ILE A 104 12.16 -11.97 1.25
#